data_AF-A0A7Y0VSW5-F1
#
_entry.id   AF-A0A7Y0VSW5-F1
#
_cell.length_a   1.000
_cell.length_b   1.000
_cell.length_c   1.000
_cell.angle_alpha   90.00
_cell.angle_beta   90.00
_cell.angle_gamma   90.00
#
_symmetry.space_group_name_H-M   'P 1'
#
loop_
_entity.id
_entity.type
_entity.pdbx_description
1 polymer ?
#
loop_
_entity_poly.entity_id
_entity_poly.type
_entity_poly.pdbx_seq_one_letter_code
_entity_poly.pdbx_strand_id
1 'polypeptide(L)'
;MNALTLPDIAAQASRQALPLDWVGMCGIALPILIDGQRLSAKADAGVSLDDGEARGIHMSRLYLALEMLEQQDLQPALLRQVLQRFLDSHEGLSSSAYLRIHTDLLLKRPALVSPLSGWKTYPVTIEARLEKQMFHVELKIDVTYSSTCPCSAALARQLIQQQFVDHFGNKSLQHEDVLAWLGSANGIVATPHSQRSSALLQVHLQPDVQALPLTALIDQAEAALGTAVQTAVKRADEQAFALANGQNLMFCEDAARRLNLALKRSDAVQAIQLKVIHAESLHAHDAVAESHWTRGASGTP
;
A
#
# COMPACT_ATOMS: atom_id res chain seq x y z
N MET A 1 40.08 -22.22 30.20
CA MET A 1 38.93 -21.55 30.84
C MET A 1 37.72 -22.38 30.55
N ASN A 2 37.16 -23.04 31.57
CA ASN A 2 36.01 -23.93 31.42
C ASN A 2 34.79 -23.12 30.99
N ALA A 3 34.37 -23.28 29.74
CA ALA A 3 33.07 -22.83 29.30
C ALA A 3 32.02 -23.69 30.02
N LEU A 4 31.47 -23.18 31.11
CA LEU A 4 30.28 -23.76 31.74
C LEU A 4 29.16 -23.73 30.71
N THR A 5 28.79 -24.89 30.17
CA THR A 5 27.63 -25.06 29.30
C THR A 5 26.38 -24.73 30.12
N LEU A 6 25.81 -23.55 29.87
CA LEU A 6 24.52 -23.16 30.43
C LEU A 6 23.43 -24.11 29.90
N PRO A 7 22.42 -24.45 30.72
CA PRO A 7 21.37 -25.39 30.33
C PRO A 7 20.51 -24.82 29.19
N ASP A 8 20.18 -25.67 28.21
CA ASP A 8 19.23 -25.33 27.15
C ASP A 8 17.80 -25.46 27.68
N ILE A 9 17.23 -24.33 28.10
CA ILE A 9 15.88 -24.28 28.68
C ILE A 9 14.80 -24.48 27.62
N ALA A 10 15.04 -24.08 26.37
CA ALA A 10 14.05 -24.15 25.31
C ALA A 10 13.75 -25.62 24.93
N ALA A 11 14.77 -26.47 24.96
CA ALA A 11 14.66 -27.91 24.70
C ALA A 11 14.11 -28.74 25.87
N GLN A 12 13.75 -28.12 27.00
CA GLN A 12 13.18 -28.85 28.13
C GLN A 12 11.71 -29.20 27.87
N ALA A 13 11.23 -30.27 28.51
CA ALA A 13 9.83 -30.64 28.47
C ALA A 13 8.94 -29.57 29.14
N SER A 14 7.86 -29.20 28.46
CA SER A 14 6.79 -28.34 28.96
C SER A 14 5.96 -29.12 29.99
N ARG A 15 5.39 -28.40 30.97
CA ARG A 15 4.40 -28.97 31.89
C ARG A 15 2.99 -28.99 31.29
N GLN A 16 2.81 -28.29 30.17
CA GLN A 16 1.55 -28.14 29.46
C GLN A 16 1.85 -28.40 27.98
N ALA A 17 1.55 -29.61 27.54
CA ALA A 17 1.85 -30.04 26.19
C ALA A 17 0.80 -29.50 25.20
N LEU A 18 1.18 -28.46 24.44
CA LEU A 18 0.31 -27.86 23.44
C LEU A 18 1.17 -27.22 22.33
N PRO A 19 0.97 -27.60 21.06
CA PRO A 19 1.64 -26.93 19.96
C PRO A 19 1.14 -25.49 19.81
N LEU A 20 1.99 -24.62 19.27
CA LEU A 20 1.65 -23.22 18.97
C LEU A 20 1.71 -22.99 17.48
N ASP A 21 0.67 -22.36 16.93
CA ASP A 21 0.66 -21.96 15.51
C ASP A 21 1.86 -21.06 15.19
N TRP A 22 2.18 -20.13 16.09
CA TRP A 22 3.29 -19.19 15.93
C TRP A 22 3.93 -18.78 17.25
N VAL A 23 5.26 -18.70 17.25
CA VAL A 23 6.08 -18.15 18.32
C VAL A 23 7.26 -17.40 17.69
N GLY A 24 7.58 -16.21 18.22
CA GLY A 24 8.58 -15.34 17.61
C GLY A 24 8.76 -14.01 18.30
N MET A 25 9.21 -13.01 17.53
CA MET A 25 9.51 -11.65 17.97
C MET A 25 8.89 -10.64 17.00
N CYS A 26 8.39 -9.53 17.52
CA CYS A 26 7.84 -8.43 16.73
C CYS A 26 8.59 -7.12 16.94
N GLY A 27 8.59 -6.24 15.95
CA GLY A 27 9.12 -4.89 16.05
C GLY A 27 10.65 -4.78 16.10
N ILE A 28 11.37 -5.77 15.55
CA ILE A 28 12.84 -5.76 15.49
C ILE A 28 13.29 -4.65 14.54
N ALA A 29 14.05 -3.68 15.02
CA ALA A 29 14.64 -2.65 14.16
C ALA A 29 15.70 -3.26 13.24
N LEU A 30 15.57 -3.06 11.93
CA LEU A 30 16.40 -3.69 10.92
C LEU A 30 16.58 -2.77 9.70
N PRO A 31 17.80 -2.40 9.30
CA PRO A 31 18.02 -1.81 7.99
C PRO A 31 17.82 -2.87 6.89
N ILE A 32 17.17 -2.46 5.80
CA ILE A 32 16.95 -3.31 4.63
C ILE A 32 17.39 -2.60 3.36
N LEU A 33 17.61 -3.34 2.28
CA LEU A 33 17.89 -2.82 0.95
C LEU A 33 16.71 -3.13 0.02
N ILE A 34 16.16 -2.11 -0.65
CA ILE A 34 15.16 -2.25 -1.71
C ILE A 34 15.66 -1.45 -2.91
N ASP A 35 15.84 -2.09 -4.06
CA ASP A 35 16.34 -1.46 -5.29
C ASP A 35 17.61 -0.60 -5.07
N GLY A 36 18.54 -1.10 -4.26
CA GLY A 36 19.79 -0.41 -3.89
C GLY A 36 19.62 0.71 -2.86
N GLN A 37 18.40 1.02 -2.44
CA GLN A 37 18.12 2.01 -1.40
C GLN A 37 18.11 1.36 -0.02
N ARG A 38 18.95 1.87 0.90
CA ARG A 38 18.91 1.44 2.31
C ARG A 38 17.80 2.17 3.07
N LEU A 39 16.87 1.42 3.63
CA LEU A 39 15.70 1.91 4.36
C LEU A 39 15.69 1.42 5.81
N SER A 40 15.12 2.22 6.69
CA SER A 40 14.78 1.77 8.05
C SER A 40 13.52 0.91 8.00
N ALA A 41 13.52 -0.22 8.70
CA ALA A 41 12.38 -1.11 8.78
C ALA A 41 12.20 -1.69 10.19
N LYS A 42 11.03 -2.27 10.41
CA LYS A 42 10.76 -3.16 11.53
C LYS A 42 10.39 -4.55 11.01
N ALA A 43 10.95 -5.59 11.60
CA ALA A 43 10.65 -6.97 11.25
C ALA A 43 9.89 -7.69 12.37
N ASP A 44 8.87 -8.45 11.99
CA ASP A 44 8.29 -9.51 12.81
C ASP A 44 8.71 -10.85 12.22
N ALA A 45 9.25 -11.73 13.05
CA ALA A 45 9.81 -13.02 12.63
C ALA A 45 9.35 -14.12 13.59
N GLY A 46 8.93 -15.25 13.04
CA GLY A 46 8.47 -16.36 13.85
C GLY A 46 8.38 -17.68 13.09
N VAL A 47 8.21 -18.74 13.86
CA VAL A 47 8.04 -20.12 13.39
C VAL A 47 6.88 -20.77 14.15
N SER A 48 6.36 -21.89 13.66
CA SER A 48 5.47 -22.73 14.46
C SER A 48 6.23 -23.45 15.57
N LEU A 49 5.53 -23.89 16.62
CA LEU A 49 6.06 -24.82 17.62
C LEU A 49 5.20 -26.08 17.56
N ASP A 50 5.58 -27.01 16.71
CA ASP A 50 4.82 -28.22 16.40
C ASP A 50 5.01 -29.30 17.47
N ASP A 51 6.18 -29.33 18.11
CA ASP A 51 6.43 -30.15 19.29
C ASP A 51 5.79 -29.51 20.52
N GLY A 52 4.59 -29.97 20.87
CA GLY A 52 3.87 -29.47 22.04
C GLY A 52 4.57 -29.76 23.37
N GLU A 53 5.47 -30.75 23.42
CA GLU A 53 6.27 -31.04 24.62
C GLU A 53 7.45 -30.09 24.76
N ALA A 54 7.88 -29.41 23.69
CA ALA A 54 8.96 -28.44 23.80
C ALA A 54 8.51 -27.19 24.58
N ARG A 55 9.37 -26.69 25.48
CA ARG A 55 9.07 -25.51 26.29
C ARG A 55 9.13 -24.20 25.48
N GLY A 56 9.88 -24.16 24.38
CA GLY A 56 9.94 -23.00 23.50
C GLY A 56 10.97 -23.14 22.38
N ILE A 57 11.23 -22.03 21.69
CA ILE A 57 12.21 -21.93 20.59
C ILE A 57 13.44 -21.12 20.98
N HIS A 58 14.53 -21.27 20.22
CA HIS A 58 15.73 -20.45 20.35
C HIS A 58 15.59 -19.13 19.58
N MET A 59 14.89 -18.15 20.16
CA MET A 59 14.60 -16.84 19.54
C MET A 59 15.79 -16.13 18.88
N SER A 60 16.97 -16.18 19.50
CA SER A 60 18.18 -15.54 18.97
C SER A 60 18.59 -16.06 17.60
N ARG A 61 18.25 -17.31 17.25
CA ARG A 61 18.52 -17.89 15.93
C ARG A 61 17.74 -17.16 14.83
N LEU A 62 16.49 -16.78 15.09
CA LEU A 62 15.69 -15.98 14.17
C LEU A 62 16.31 -14.59 13.98
N TYR A 63 16.69 -13.93 15.08
CA TYR A 63 17.31 -12.59 15.04
C TYR A 63 18.58 -12.59 14.20
N LEU A 64 19.48 -13.54 14.42
CA LEU A 64 20.75 -13.64 13.70
C LEU A 64 20.55 -13.93 12.20
N ALA A 65 19.50 -14.67 11.83
CA ALA A 65 19.21 -14.93 10.42
C ALA A 65 18.70 -13.68 9.67
N LEU A 66 18.17 -12.66 10.37
CA LEU A 66 17.74 -11.40 9.75
C LEU A 66 18.92 -10.56 9.23
N GLU A 67 20.16 -10.80 9.68
CA GLU A 67 21.36 -10.09 9.21
C GLU A 67 21.53 -10.16 7.68
N MET A 68 21.03 -11.23 7.05
CA MET A 68 21.06 -11.40 5.59
C MET A 68 20.32 -10.29 4.84
N LEU A 69 19.31 -9.67 5.46
CA LEU A 69 18.48 -8.61 4.88
C LEU A 69 19.17 -7.24 4.86
N GLU A 70 20.20 -7.05 5.68
CA GLU A 70 20.99 -5.81 5.67
C GLU A 70 21.95 -5.75 4.48
N GLN A 71 22.42 -6.91 4.00
CA GLN A 71 23.55 -7.01 3.08
C GLN A 71 23.13 -7.19 1.62
N GLN A 72 21.89 -7.60 1.36
CA GLN A 72 21.38 -7.96 0.04
C GLN A 72 20.07 -7.25 -0.25
N ASP A 73 19.84 -6.91 -1.51
CA ASP A 73 18.55 -6.38 -1.96
C ASP A 73 17.42 -7.38 -1.68
N LEU A 74 16.30 -6.88 -1.18
CA LEU A 74 15.12 -7.68 -0.91
C LEU A 74 14.54 -8.25 -2.19
N GLN A 75 14.58 -9.57 -2.28
CA GLN A 75 14.01 -10.36 -3.37
C GLN A 75 13.28 -11.57 -2.79
N PRO A 76 12.26 -12.13 -3.48
CA PRO A 76 11.58 -13.34 -3.05
C PRO A 76 12.53 -14.51 -2.71
N ALA A 77 13.62 -14.66 -3.46
CA ALA A 77 14.64 -15.69 -3.18
C ALA A 77 15.33 -15.49 -1.82
N LEU A 78 15.70 -14.25 -1.48
CA LEU A 78 16.31 -13.93 -0.18
C LEU A 78 15.33 -14.16 0.98
N LEU A 79 14.07 -13.76 0.81
CA LEU A 79 13.02 -14.01 1.80
C LEU A 79 12.85 -15.51 2.05
N ARG A 80 12.80 -16.32 0.98
CA ARG A 80 12.76 -17.78 1.08
C ARG A 80 13.98 -18.33 1.82
N GLN A 81 15.19 -17.83 1.53
CA GLN A 81 16.42 -18.25 2.19
C GLN A 81 16.40 -17.95 3.70
N VAL A 82 15.90 -16.77 4.11
CA VAL A 82 15.75 -16.42 5.54
C VAL A 82 14.78 -17.38 6.22
N LEU A 83 13.63 -17.63 5.61
CA LEU A 83 12.63 -18.56 6.16
C LEU A 83 13.15 -20.00 6.24
N GLN A 84 13.89 -20.45 5.23
CA GLN A 84 14.53 -21.77 5.27
C GLN A 84 15.54 -21.83 6.42
N ARG A 85 16.35 -20.80 6.62
CA ARG A 85 17.29 -20.72 7.75
C ARG A 85 16.58 -20.71 9.10
N PHE A 86 15.39 -20.09 9.21
CA PHE A 86 14.57 -20.18 10.41
C PHE A 86 14.20 -21.64 10.70
N LEU A 87 13.68 -22.37 9.70
CA LEU A 87 13.30 -23.78 9.85
C LEU A 87 14.48 -24.70 10.13
N ASP A 88 15.58 -24.58 9.37
CA ASP A 88 16.78 -25.38 9.57
C ASP A 88 17.36 -25.18 10.98
N SER A 89 17.34 -23.94 11.47
CA SER A 89 17.81 -23.62 12.82
C SER A 89 16.84 -24.04 13.93
N HIS A 90 15.63 -24.50 13.60
CA HIS A 90 14.60 -25.01 14.51
C HIS A 90 14.14 -26.42 14.09
N GLU A 91 15.04 -27.20 13.48
CA GLU A 91 14.75 -28.56 13.04
C GLU A 91 14.19 -29.39 14.21
N GLY A 92 13.12 -30.14 13.93
CA GLY A 92 12.40 -30.95 14.92
C GLY A 92 11.37 -30.20 15.76
N LEU A 93 11.38 -28.85 15.76
CA LEU A 93 10.40 -28.03 16.48
C LEU A 93 9.39 -27.36 15.55
N SER A 94 9.79 -27.01 14.33
CA SER A 94 9.02 -26.13 13.45
C SER A 94 8.97 -26.62 12.01
N SER A 95 7.79 -26.53 11.39
CA SER A 95 7.54 -26.84 9.97
C SER A 95 7.03 -25.64 9.16
N SER A 96 6.75 -24.53 9.84
CA SER A 96 6.24 -23.30 9.25
C SER A 96 7.01 -22.08 9.76
N ALA A 97 7.28 -21.12 8.88
CA ALA A 97 8.00 -19.89 9.20
C ALA A 97 7.37 -18.68 8.51
N TYR A 98 7.40 -17.52 9.17
CA TYR A 98 7.02 -16.25 8.56
C TYR A 98 8.02 -15.14 8.86
N LEU A 99 8.02 -14.16 7.96
CA LEU A 99 8.74 -12.91 8.08
C LEU A 99 7.85 -11.80 7.54
N ARG A 100 7.63 -10.78 8.36
CA ARG A 100 6.94 -9.54 7.97
C ARG A 100 7.89 -8.37 8.14
N ILE A 101 8.04 -7.57 7.08
CA ILE A 101 8.91 -6.39 7.07
C ILE A 101 8.02 -5.15 6.84
N HIS A 102 8.08 -4.21 7.76
CA HIS A 102 7.39 -2.92 7.69
C HIS A 102 8.38 -1.81 7.38
N THR A 103 8.15 -1.04 6.32
CA THR A 103 9.02 0.08 5.94
C THR A 103 8.24 1.18 5.22
N ASP A 104 8.87 2.34 5.13
CA ASP A 104 8.40 3.50 4.39
C ASP A 104 9.24 3.62 3.11
N LEU A 105 8.72 3.13 1.99
CA LEU A 105 9.40 3.20 0.70
C LEU A 105 9.41 4.66 0.21
N LEU A 106 10.59 5.18 -0.13
CA LEU A 106 10.78 6.55 -0.58
C LEU A 106 10.99 6.59 -2.09
N LEU A 107 10.01 7.10 -2.82
CA LEU A 107 10.11 7.27 -4.27
C LEU A 107 10.19 8.75 -4.63
N LYS A 108 11.10 9.09 -5.55
CA LYS A 108 11.21 10.44 -6.08
C LYS A 108 10.18 10.63 -7.18
N ARG A 109 9.26 11.58 -6.99
CA ARG A 109 8.14 11.84 -7.89
C ARG A 109 8.32 13.17 -8.62
N PRO A 110 8.14 13.20 -9.96
CA PRO A 110 8.11 14.46 -10.71
C PRO A 110 6.86 15.26 -10.36
N ALA A 111 6.94 16.59 -10.50
CA ALA A 111 5.76 17.43 -10.54
C ALA A 111 5.00 17.23 -11.88
N LEU A 112 3.73 17.68 -11.94
CA LEU A 112 2.89 17.48 -13.12
C LEU A 112 3.38 18.23 -14.36
N VAL A 113 3.91 19.45 -14.20
CA VAL A 113 4.25 20.37 -15.30
C VAL A 113 5.66 20.93 -15.15
N SER A 114 6.02 21.40 -13.97
CA SER A 114 7.31 22.03 -13.72
C SER A 114 8.45 20.97 -13.65
N PRO A 115 9.72 21.36 -13.86
CA PRO A 115 10.84 20.43 -13.80
C PRO A 115 11.21 20.01 -12.36
N LEU A 116 10.34 20.28 -11.37
CA LEU A 116 10.58 19.94 -9.98
C LEU A 116 10.35 18.43 -9.74
N SER A 117 10.96 17.93 -8.68
CA SER A 117 10.69 16.60 -8.16
C SER A 117 10.92 16.59 -6.66
N GLY A 118 10.19 15.75 -5.94
CA GLY A 118 10.32 15.60 -4.50
C GLY A 118 10.13 14.15 -4.06
N TRP A 119 10.52 13.86 -2.83
CA TRP A 119 10.38 12.52 -2.25
C TRP A 119 8.97 12.33 -1.68
N LYS A 120 8.37 11.18 -1.98
CA LYS A 120 7.09 10.74 -1.44
C LYS A 120 7.27 9.39 -0.74
N THR A 121 6.67 9.28 0.42
CA THR A 121 6.66 8.06 1.22
C THR A 121 5.45 7.20 0.88
N TYR A 122 5.68 5.89 0.79
CA TYR A 122 4.66 4.85 0.63
C TYR A 122 4.85 3.82 1.74
N PRO A 123 3.93 3.75 2.72
CA PRO A 123 3.93 2.67 3.69
C PRO A 123 3.80 1.33 2.98
N VAL A 124 4.73 0.41 3.28
CA VAL A 124 4.79 -0.92 2.69
C VAL A 124 4.98 -1.96 3.78
N THR A 125 4.24 -3.05 3.68
CA THR A 125 4.51 -4.29 4.41
C THR A 125 4.77 -5.43 3.43
N ILE A 126 5.89 -6.13 3.59
CA ILE A 126 6.25 -7.33 2.83
C ILE A 126 6.06 -8.52 3.77
N GLU A 127 5.14 -9.43 3.45
CA GLU A 127 4.92 -10.66 4.19
C GLU A 127 5.37 -11.86 3.36
N ALA A 128 6.23 -12.68 3.93
CA ALA A 128 6.62 -13.96 3.35
C ALA A 128 6.33 -15.08 4.34
N ARG A 129 5.78 -16.20 3.86
CA ARG A 129 5.73 -17.42 4.65
C ARG A 129 6.15 -18.65 3.86
N LEU A 130 6.63 -19.63 4.60
CA LEU A 130 7.03 -20.94 4.13
C LEU A 130 6.31 -21.96 5.00
N GLU A 131 5.30 -22.61 4.44
CA GLU A 131 4.44 -23.57 5.14
C GLU A 131 4.32 -24.83 4.29
N LYS A 132 4.68 -26.01 4.82
CA LYS A 132 4.59 -27.29 4.07
C LYS A 132 5.27 -27.22 2.68
N GLN A 133 6.45 -26.62 2.60
CA GLN A 133 7.21 -26.37 1.35
C GLN A 133 6.57 -25.36 0.38
N MET A 134 5.41 -24.78 0.71
CA MET A 134 4.77 -23.75 -0.07
C MET A 134 5.27 -22.37 0.37
N PHE A 135 5.94 -21.68 -0.54
CA PHE A 135 6.42 -20.32 -0.34
C PHE A 135 5.44 -19.33 -0.95
N HIS A 136 5.00 -18.35 -0.17
CA HIS A 136 4.16 -17.26 -0.65
C HIS A 136 4.68 -15.90 -0.19
N VAL A 137 4.47 -14.89 -1.02
CA VAL A 137 4.78 -13.49 -0.72
C VAL A 137 3.56 -12.64 -0.96
N GLU A 138 3.26 -11.77 0.00
CA GLU A 138 2.20 -10.79 -0.04
C GLU A 138 2.79 -9.40 0.20
N LEU A 139 2.34 -8.43 -0.57
CA LEU A 139 2.71 -7.03 -0.44
C LEU A 139 1.50 -6.22 0.01
N LYS A 140 1.64 -5.41 1.05
CA LYS A 140 0.66 -4.39 1.45
C LYS A 140 1.25 -3.03 1.12
N ILE A 141 0.54 -2.23 0.35
CA ILE A 141 1.01 -0.94 -0.17
C ILE A 141 -0.10 0.10 0.03
N ASP A 142 0.24 1.21 0.67
CA ASP A 142 -0.68 2.32 0.87
C ASP A 142 -0.40 3.43 -0.15
N VAL A 143 -1.41 3.75 -0.98
CA VAL A 143 -1.31 4.78 -2.02
C VAL A 143 -2.27 5.93 -1.73
N THR A 144 -1.72 7.12 -1.49
CA THR A 144 -2.49 8.34 -1.21
C THR A 144 -2.75 9.14 -2.49
N TYR A 145 -4.01 9.54 -2.68
CA TYR A 145 -4.48 10.32 -3.83
C TYR A 145 -5.56 11.35 -3.41
N SER A 146 -6.03 12.16 -4.36
CA SER A 146 -7.15 13.09 -4.19
C SER A 146 -8.38 12.56 -4.92
N SER A 147 -9.56 12.64 -4.31
CA SER A 147 -10.83 12.29 -4.96
C SER A 147 -11.82 13.44 -4.87
N THR A 148 -12.54 13.69 -5.98
CA THR A 148 -13.62 14.68 -6.06
C THR A 148 -14.93 13.95 -6.35
N CYS A 149 -15.96 14.22 -5.54
CA CYS A 149 -17.24 13.53 -5.65
C CYS A 149 -18.02 13.95 -6.91
N PRO A 150 -18.40 13.00 -7.79
CA PRO A 150 -19.20 13.30 -8.99
C PRO A 150 -20.53 13.98 -8.68
N CYS A 151 -21.22 13.56 -7.61
CA CYS A 151 -22.49 14.16 -7.19
C CYS A 151 -22.30 15.64 -6.79
N SER A 152 -21.33 15.93 -5.94
CA SER A 152 -21.06 17.30 -5.50
C SER A 152 -20.67 18.20 -6.67
N ALA A 153 -19.86 17.69 -7.61
CA ALA A 153 -19.51 18.42 -8.83
C ALA A 153 -20.70 18.69 -9.75
N ALA A 154 -21.69 17.80 -9.80
CA ALA A 154 -22.93 18.06 -10.55
C ALA A 154 -23.77 19.15 -9.89
N LEU A 155 -23.93 19.11 -8.56
CA LEU A 155 -24.71 20.10 -7.81
C LEU A 155 -24.06 21.48 -7.84
N ALA A 156 -22.73 21.56 -7.68
CA ALA A 156 -22.00 22.83 -7.80
C ALA A 156 -22.20 23.46 -9.19
N ARG A 157 -22.17 22.65 -10.27
CA ARG A 157 -22.46 23.13 -11.62
C ARG A 157 -23.87 23.66 -11.77
N GLN A 158 -24.88 23.02 -11.18
CA GLN A 158 -26.25 23.51 -11.21
C GLN A 158 -26.40 24.88 -10.54
N LEU A 159 -25.74 25.08 -9.38
CA LEU A 159 -25.74 26.38 -8.71
C LEU A 159 -25.06 27.47 -9.55
N ILE A 160 -23.95 27.15 -10.22
CA ILE A 160 -23.27 28.06 -11.15
C ILE A 160 -24.17 28.40 -12.35
N GLN A 161 -24.87 27.42 -12.92
CA GLN A 161 -25.82 27.63 -14.01
C GLN A 161 -26.99 28.51 -13.58
N GLN A 162 -27.52 28.33 -12.37
CA GLN A 162 -28.57 29.19 -11.83
C GLN A 162 -28.07 30.62 -11.66
N GLN A 163 -26.88 30.81 -11.06
CA GLN A 163 -26.29 32.14 -10.89
C GLN A 163 -26.06 32.85 -12.24
N PHE A 164 -25.68 32.10 -13.27
CA PHE A 164 -25.57 32.62 -14.63
C PHE A 164 -26.92 33.15 -15.14
N VAL A 165 -28.00 32.38 -14.98
CA VAL A 165 -29.36 32.78 -15.36
C VAL A 165 -29.81 34.00 -14.56
N ASP A 166 -29.56 34.05 -13.26
CA ASP A 166 -29.96 35.17 -12.40
C ASP A 166 -29.20 36.46 -12.78
N HIS A 167 -27.91 36.33 -13.15
CA HIS A 167 -27.09 37.49 -13.50
C HIS A 167 -27.35 38.00 -14.91
N PHE A 168 -27.48 37.10 -15.89
CA PHE A 168 -27.56 37.46 -17.32
C PHE A 168 -28.96 37.31 -17.93
N GLY A 169 -29.94 36.82 -17.17
CA GLY A 169 -31.31 36.64 -17.64
C GLY A 169 -31.86 37.89 -18.33
N ASN A 170 -32.35 37.72 -19.54
CA ASN A 170 -32.91 38.78 -20.40
C ASN A 170 -31.92 39.90 -20.78
N LYS A 171 -30.60 39.69 -20.66
CA LYS A 171 -29.55 40.62 -21.12
C LYS A 171 -28.93 40.15 -22.44
N SER A 172 -28.45 41.09 -23.25
CA SER A 172 -27.58 40.75 -24.38
C SER A 172 -26.23 40.29 -23.84
N LEU A 173 -25.74 39.13 -24.30
CA LEU A 173 -24.46 38.58 -23.86
C LEU A 173 -23.32 39.11 -24.74
N GLN A 174 -22.41 39.86 -24.14
CA GLN A 174 -21.11 40.15 -24.75
C GLN A 174 -20.04 39.22 -24.18
N HIS A 175 -19.11 38.79 -25.03
CA HIS A 175 -18.06 37.84 -24.64
C HIS A 175 -17.21 38.38 -23.48
N GLU A 176 -16.87 39.67 -23.50
CA GLU A 176 -16.06 40.32 -22.45
C GLU A 176 -16.73 40.31 -21.08
N ASP A 177 -18.05 40.57 -21.03
CA ASP A 177 -18.82 40.57 -19.79
C ASP A 177 -18.90 39.18 -19.17
N VAL A 178 -19.11 38.15 -20.01
CA VAL A 178 -19.14 36.76 -19.56
C VAL A 178 -17.77 36.33 -19.04
N LEU A 179 -16.70 36.68 -19.75
CA LEU A 179 -15.33 36.34 -19.32
C LEU A 179 -14.95 37.03 -18.01
N ALA A 180 -15.27 38.32 -17.87
CA ALA A 180 -15.05 39.06 -16.62
C ALA A 180 -15.85 38.46 -15.46
N TRP A 181 -17.10 38.05 -15.71
CA TRP A 181 -17.95 37.42 -14.71
C TRP A 181 -17.41 36.05 -14.26
N LEU A 182 -16.95 35.20 -15.19
CA LEU A 182 -16.32 33.91 -14.89
C LEU A 182 -15.06 34.06 -14.03
N GLY A 183 -14.33 35.16 -14.18
CA GLY A 183 -13.17 35.51 -13.37
C GLY A 183 -13.50 36.08 -11.97
N SER A 184 -14.77 36.33 -11.67
CA SER A 184 -15.24 36.88 -10.41
C SER A 184 -15.78 35.79 -9.46
N ALA A 185 -15.99 36.13 -8.19
CA ALA A 185 -16.63 35.24 -7.22
C ALA A 185 -18.06 34.82 -7.63
N ASN A 186 -18.74 35.60 -8.47
CA ASN A 186 -20.06 35.27 -8.99
C ASN A 186 -20.02 34.16 -10.05
N GLY A 187 -18.88 33.94 -10.71
CA GLY A 187 -18.71 32.92 -11.74
C GLY A 187 -18.57 31.50 -11.18
N ILE A 188 -18.18 31.37 -9.90
CA ILE A 188 -17.95 30.10 -9.21
C ILE A 188 -18.53 30.19 -7.79
N VAL A 189 -19.85 30.29 -7.67
CA VAL A 189 -20.56 30.43 -6.37
C VAL A 189 -20.58 29.16 -5.51
N ALA A 190 -20.19 28.02 -6.08
CA ALA A 190 -20.14 26.74 -5.39
C ALA A 190 -18.88 25.97 -5.81
N THR A 191 -18.28 25.26 -4.87
CA THR A 191 -17.12 24.39 -5.11
C THR A 191 -17.49 22.98 -4.69
N PRO A 192 -17.24 21.96 -5.53
CA PRO A 192 -17.45 20.59 -5.12
C PRO A 192 -16.47 20.17 -4.02
N HIS A 193 -16.90 19.28 -3.14
CA HIS A 193 -15.99 18.74 -2.16
C HIS A 193 -15.00 17.75 -2.79
N SER A 194 -13.77 17.83 -2.31
CA SER A 194 -12.67 16.93 -2.64
C SER A 194 -11.89 16.62 -1.37
N GLN A 195 -11.28 15.44 -1.30
CA GLN A 195 -10.62 14.97 -0.10
C GLN A 195 -9.35 14.19 -0.40
N ARG A 196 -8.50 14.05 0.63
CA ARG A 196 -7.40 13.09 0.61
C ARG A 196 -7.96 11.69 0.84
N SER A 197 -7.58 10.76 -0.02
CA SER A 197 -8.08 9.39 -0.04
C SER A 197 -6.91 8.41 -0.08
N SER A 198 -7.17 7.19 0.36
CA SER A 198 -6.17 6.12 0.47
C SER A 198 -6.64 4.86 -0.23
N ALA A 199 -5.74 4.21 -0.95
CA ALA A 199 -5.93 2.86 -1.47
C ALA A 199 -4.95 1.92 -0.76
N LEU A 200 -5.50 1.00 0.02
CA LEU A 200 -4.75 -0.06 0.69
C LEU A 200 -4.75 -1.28 -0.24
N LEU A 201 -3.58 -1.63 -0.77
CA LEU A 201 -3.42 -2.70 -1.75
C LEU A 201 -2.74 -3.89 -1.10
N GLN A 202 -3.42 -5.02 -1.00
CA GLN A 202 -2.85 -6.30 -0.57
C GLN A 202 -2.73 -7.20 -1.80
N VAL A 203 -1.50 -7.57 -2.15
CA VAL A 203 -1.16 -8.20 -3.43
C VAL A 203 -0.39 -9.49 -3.16
N HIS A 204 -0.98 -10.63 -3.52
CA HIS A 204 -0.31 -11.92 -3.49
C HIS A 204 0.48 -12.08 -4.79
N LEU A 205 1.78 -12.35 -4.68
CA LEU A 205 2.65 -12.53 -5.83
C LEU A 205 2.55 -13.94 -6.40
N GLN A 206 2.87 -14.08 -7.69
CA GLN A 206 3.10 -15.38 -8.29
C GLN A 206 4.32 -16.08 -7.67
N PRO A 207 4.34 -17.42 -7.58
CA PRO A 207 5.43 -18.16 -6.94
C PRO A 207 6.81 -18.01 -7.60
N ASP A 208 6.86 -17.66 -8.89
CA ASP A 208 8.05 -17.59 -9.74
C ASP A 208 8.60 -16.17 -9.93
N VAL A 209 8.01 -15.18 -9.26
CA VAL A 209 8.48 -13.78 -9.31
C VAL A 209 9.90 -13.66 -8.74
N GLN A 210 10.77 -13.01 -9.49
CA GLN A 210 12.18 -12.85 -9.14
C GLN A 210 12.50 -11.57 -8.36
N ALA A 211 11.65 -10.54 -8.48
CA ALA A 211 11.85 -9.23 -7.85
C ALA A 211 10.53 -8.71 -7.26
N LEU A 212 10.58 -7.95 -6.17
CA LEU A 212 9.39 -7.36 -5.57
C LEU A 212 8.89 -6.18 -6.44
N PRO A 213 7.72 -6.25 -7.09
CA PRO A 213 7.29 -5.22 -8.05
C PRO A 213 6.71 -3.96 -7.36
N LEU A 214 7.28 -3.52 -6.24
CA LEU A 214 6.74 -2.44 -5.40
C LEU A 214 6.53 -1.14 -6.19
N THR A 215 7.60 -0.62 -6.79
CA THR A 215 7.57 0.63 -7.56
C THR A 215 6.60 0.51 -8.74
N ALA A 216 6.62 -0.60 -9.46
CA ALA A 216 5.73 -0.82 -10.61
C ALA A 216 4.24 -0.88 -10.21
N LEU A 217 3.90 -1.53 -9.09
CA LEU A 217 2.54 -1.58 -8.58
C LEU A 217 2.06 -0.21 -8.09
N ILE A 218 2.92 0.56 -7.43
CA ILE A 218 2.61 1.93 -7.02
C ILE A 218 2.37 2.81 -8.25
N ASP A 219 3.23 2.74 -9.26
CA ASP A 219 3.10 3.53 -10.49
C ASP A 219 1.80 3.19 -11.24
N GLN A 220 1.46 1.90 -11.33
CA GLN A 220 0.19 1.44 -11.91
C GLN A 220 -1.02 1.96 -11.11
N ALA A 221 -0.95 1.92 -9.78
CA ALA A 221 -2.02 2.41 -8.92
C ALA A 221 -2.21 3.93 -9.07
N GLU A 222 -1.12 4.71 -9.01
CA GLU A 222 -1.16 6.16 -9.19
C GLU A 222 -1.69 6.55 -10.58
N ALA A 223 -1.26 5.84 -11.63
CA ALA A 223 -1.77 6.06 -12.98
C ALA A 223 -3.26 5.74 -13.11
N ALA A 224 -3.74 4.65 -12.49
CA ALA A 224 -5.15 4.28 -12.53
C ALA A 224 -6.05 5.27 -11.77
N LEU A 225 -5.54 5.80 -10.65
CA LEU A 225 -6.23 6.80 -9.84
C LEU A 225 -6.19 8.19 -10.51
N GLY A 226 -5.07 8.56 -11.16
CA GLY A 226 -4.94 9.77 -11.97
C GLY A 226 -4.76 11.08 -11.20
N THR A 227 -4.82 11.04 -9.86
CA THR A 227 -4.78 12.22 -8.97
C THR A 227 -3.90 11.95 -7.75
N ALA A 228 -2.78 11.27 -7.95
CA ALA A 228 -1.78 11.03 -6.90
C ALA A 228 -1.32 12.35 -6.26
N VAL A 229 -1.19 12.36 -4.92
CA VAL A 229 -0.74 13.57 -4.20
C VAL A 229 0.67 13.97 -4.64
N GLN A 230 0.87 15.28 -4.79
CA GLN A 230 2.10 15.88 -5.29
C GLN A 230 3.12 16.15 -4.18
N THR A 231 4.38 16.37 -4.56
CA THR A 231 5.48 16.70 -3.63
C THR A 231 5.85 18.18 -3.70
N ALA A 232 6.95 18.53 -4.36
CA ALA A 232 7.34 19.90 -4.62
C ALA A 232 6.61 20.43 -5.87
N VAL A 233 5.85 21.51 -5.72
CA VAL A 233 5.01 22.07 -6.78
C VAL A 233 5.21 23.58 -6.94
N LYS A 234 4.94 24.08 -8.14
CA LYS A 234 4.71 25.50 -8.45
C LYS A 234 3.22 25.74 -8.75
N ARG A 235 2.81 27.00 -8.87
CA ARG A 235 1.43 27.38 -9.25
C ARG A 235 0.91 26.69 -10.51
N ALA A 236 1.77 26.46 -11.51
CA ALA A 236 1.40 25.75 -12.73
C ALA A 236 1.04 24.28 -12.46
N ASP A 237 1.73 23.63 -11.52
CA ASP A 237 1.43 22.27 -11.10
C ASP A 237 0.13 22.22 -10.27
N GLU A 238 -0.09 23.20 -9.40
CA GLU A 238 -1.36 23.33 -8.65
C GLU A 238 -2.55 23.51 -9.59
N GLN A 239 -2.41 24.33 -10.64
CA GLN A 239 -3.44 24.48 -11.67
C GLN A 239 -3.67 23.17 -12.44
N ALA A 240 -2.60 22.46 -12.82
CA ALA A 240 -2.72 21.16 -13.48
C ALA A 240 -3.38 20.11 -12.58
N PHE A 241 -3.09 20.13 -11.28
CA PHE A 241 -3.71 19.25 -10.30
C PHE A 241 -5.19 19.57 -10.08
N ALA A 242 -5.55 20.87 -10.02
CA ALA A 242 -6.94 21.29 -9.97
C ALA A 242 -7.71 20.86 -11.22
N LEU A 243 -7.11 20.99 -12.41
CA LEU A 243 -7.68 20.50 -13.66
C LEU A 243 -7.89 18.98 -13.64
N ALA A 244 -6.89 18.21 -13.21
CA ALA A 244 -7.00 16.76 -13.08
C ALA A 244 -8.15 16.36 -12.13
N ASN A 245 -8.27 17.00 -10.97
CA ASN A 245 -9.37 16.74 -10.04
C ASN A 245 -10.76 17.08 -10.62
N GLY A 246 -10.86 18.14 -11.42
CA GLY A 246 -12.10 18.54 -12.07
C GLY A 246 -12.51 17.62 -13.24
N GLN A 247 -11.54 17.04 -13.94
CA GLN A 247 -11.77 16.13 -15.08
C GLN A 247 -11.90 14.66 -14.67
N ASN A 248 -11.42 14.31 -13.47
CA ASN A 248 -11.35 12.94 -12.98
C ASN A 248 -12.21 12.74 -11.73
N LEU A 249 -13.51 12.98 -11.87
CA LEU A 249 -14.49 12.76 -10.82
C LEU A 249 -14.65 11.25 -10.58
N MET A 250 -14.68 10.82 -9.32
CA MET A 250 -14.81 9.38 -8.99
C MET A 250 -15.50 9.13 -7.65
N PHE A 251 -16.34 8.11 -7.61
CA PHE A 251 -16.73 7.48 -6.35
C PHE A 251 -15.64 6.52 -5.84
N CYS A 252 -15.75 6.06 -4.58
CA CYS A 252 -14.82 5.07 -4.04
C CYS A 252 -14.88 3.74 -4.82
N GLU A 253 -16.06 3.36 -5.33
CA GLU A 253 -16.25 2.18 -6.17
C GLU A 253 -15.53 2.32 -7.52
N ASP A 254 -15.51 3.52 -8.11
CA ASP A 254 -14.80 3.74 -9.38
C ASP A 254 -13.29 3.60 -9.18
N ALA A 255 -12.75 4.16 -8.09
CA ALA A 255 -11.35 3.99 -7.72
C ALA A 255 -11.01 2.51 -7.51
N ALA A 256 -11.85 1.77 -6.76
CA ALA A 256 -11.66 0.33 -6.53
C ALA A 256 -11.65 -0.47 -7.86
N ARG A 257 -12.59 -0.19 -8.77
CA ARG A 257 -12.64 -0.84 -10.10
C ARG A 257 -11.41 -0.52 -10.93
N ARG A 258 -10.99 0.74 -10.99
CA ARG A 258 -9.80 1.16 -11.77
C ARG A 258 -8.53 0.49 -11.27
N LEU A 259 -8.33 0.45 -9.96
CA LEU A 259 -7.20 -0.24 -9.33
C LEU A 259 -7.20 -1.73 -9.65
N ASN A 260 -8.33 -2.41 -9.48
CA ASN A 260 -8.44 -3.84 -9.79
C ASN A 260 -8.11 -4.11 -11.28
N LEU A 261 -8.70 -3.34 -12.19
CA LEU A 261 -8.47 -3.47 -13.63
C LEU A 261 -7.02 -3.18 -14.06
N ALA A 262 -6.32 -2.29 -13.36
CA ALA A 262 -4.93 -1.97 -13.63
C ALA A 262 -4.00 -3.06 -13.09
N LEU A 263 -4.11 -3.39 -11.80
CA LEU A 263 -3.18 -4.29 -11.11
C LEU A 263 -3.30 -5.75 -11.58
N LYS A 264 -4.50 -6.19 -11.98
CA LYS A 264 -4.69 -7.58 -12.46
C LYS A 264 -4.00 -7.87 -13.80
N ARG A 265 -3.54 -6.83 -14.51
CA ARG A 265 -2.76 -6.97 -15.76
C ARG A 265 -1.30 -7.31 -15.50
N SER A 266 -0.80 -7.09 -14.29
CA SER A 266 0.57 -7.42 -13.93
C SER A 266 0.73 -8.94 -13.81
N ASP A 267 1.65 -9.53 -14.58
CA ASP A 267 1.90 -10.98 -14.54
C ASP A 267 2.45 -11.46 -13.20
N ALA A 268 3.09 -10.56 -12.44
CA ALA A 268 3.59 -10.86 -11.11
C ALA A 268 2.47 -11.07 -10.06
N VAL A 269 1.22 -10.73 -10.36
CA VAL A 269 0.11 -10.75 -9.40
C VAL A 269 -0.74 -11.99 -9.56
N GLN A 270 -0.85 -12.77 -8.48
CA GLN A 270 -1.74 -13.93 -8.36
C GLN A 270 -3.10 -13.56 -7.77
N ALA A 271 -3.14 -12.68 -6.76
CA ALA A 271 -4.40 -12.20 -6.18
C ALA A 271 -4.26 -10.77 -5.65
N ILE A 272 -5.39 -10.08 -5.55
CA ILE A 272 -5.52 -8.72 -5.05
C ILE A 272 -6.66 -8.69 -4.05
N GLN A 273 -6.44 -8.08 -2.91
CA GLN A 273 -7.46 -7.54 -2.04
C GLN A 273 -7.17 -6.05 -1.93
N LEU A 274 -8.13 -5.20 -2.23
CA LEU A 274 -7.95 -3.77 -2.10
C LEU A 274 -9.08 -3.14 -1.31
N LYS A 275 -8.73 -2.12 -0.54
CA LYS A 275 -9.67 -1.25 0.17
C LYS A 275 -9.38 0.19 -0.20
N VAL A 276 -10.39 0.86 -0.74
CA VAL A 276 -10.38 2.29 -0.98
C VAL A 276 -11.10 2.98 0.16
N ILE A 277 -10.51 4.06 0.66
CA ILE A 277 -11.06 4.91 1.71
C ILE A 277 -11.04 6.35 1.20
N HIS A 278 -12.23 6.91 1.02
CA HIS A 278 -12.40 8.34 0.82
C HIS A 278 -12.66 8.99 2.17
N ALA A 279 -11.72 9.84 2.64
CA ALA A 279 -11.88 10.54 3.91
C ALA A 279 -12.85 11.71 3.74
N GLU A 280 -14.15 11.44 3.85
CA GLU A 280 -15.21 12.35 3.44
C GLU A 280 -15.14 13.68 4.21
N SER A 281 -15.01 14.79 3.49
CA SER A 281 -14.87 16.11 4.10
C SER A 281 -16.17 16.69 4.66
N LEU A 282 -17.32 16.17 4.22
CA LEU A 282 -18.66 16.61 4.64
C LEU A 282 -19.22 15.76 5.79
N HIS A 283 -18.66 14.57 6.02
CA HIS A 283 -19.19 13.60 6.98
C HIS A 283 -18.20 13.35 8.12
N ALA A 284 -18.70 12.88 9.25
CA ALA A 284 -17.87 12.47 10.38
C ALA A 284 -17.41 10.99 10.27
N HIS A 285 -17.46 10.43 9.05
CA HIS A 285 -17.12 9.05 8.74
C HIS A 285 -16.67 8.95 7.28
N ASP A 286 -15.91 7.90 6.96
CA ASP A 286 -15.33 7.70 5.63
C ASP A 286 -16.23 6.83 4.75
N ALA A 287 -16.17 7.07 3.42
CA ALA A 287 -16.74 6.17 2.43
C ALA A 287 -15.71 5.11 2.04
N VAL A 288 -16.12 3.84 2.00
CA VAL A 288 -15.22 2.72 1.75
C VAL A 288 -15.72 1.81 0.62
N ALA A 289 -14.81 1.27 -0.17
CA ALA A 289 -15.10 0.25 -1.16
C ALA A 289 -14.01 -0.82 -1.12
N GLU A 290 -14.41 -2.09 -1.16
CA GLU A 290 -13.49 -3.23 -1.12
C GLU A 290 -13.67 -4.09 -2.37
N SER A 291 -12.57 -4.66 -2.87
CA SER A 291 -12.59 -5.51 -4.05
C SER A 291 -11.55 -6.62 -3.92
N HIS A 292 -11.93 -7.82 -4.35
CA HIS A 292 -11.06 -8.99 -4.38
C HIS A 292 -10.99 -9.54 -5.80
N TRP A 293 -9.81 -10.03 -6.19
CA TRP A 293 -9.60 -10.72 -7.44
C TRP A 293 -8.50 -11.76 -7.30
N THR A 294 -8.68 -12.91 -7.94
CA THR A 294 -7.68 -13.99 -7.99
C THR A 294 -7.53 -14.46 -9.42
N ARG A 295 -6.30 -14.59 -9.90
CA ARG A 295 -5.98 -15.09 -11.22
C ARG A 295 -6.41 -16.54 -11.35
N GLY A 296 -7.11 -16.85 -12.46
CA GLY A 296 -7.58 -18.21 -12.74
C GLY A 296 -8.85 -18.60 -11.98
N ALA A 297 -9.37 -17.75 -11.08
CA ALA A 297 -10.72 -17.94 -10.58
C ALA A 297 -11.70 -17.67 -11.73
N SER A 298 -12.37 -18.72 -12.22
CA SER A 298 -13.55 -18.56 -13.08
C SER A 298 -14.56 -17.76 -12.28
N GLY A 299 -14.85 -16.54 -12.75
CA GLY A 299 -15.79 -15.65 -12.06
C GLY A 299 -17.11 -16.38 -11.80
N THR A 300 -17.48 -16.43 -10.54
CA THR A 300 -18.89 -16.52 -10.17
C THR A 300 -19.09 -15.53 -9.02
N PRO A 301 -20.15 -14.71 -9.08
CA PRO A 301 -20.36 -13.57 -8.20
C PRO A 301 -20.54 -13.98 -6.74
#